data_AF-A0A3R9P9V0-F1
#
_entry.id   AF-A0A3R9P9V0-F1
#
_cell.length_a   1.000
_cell.length_b   1.000
_cell.length_c   1.000
_cell.angle_alpha   90.00
_cell.angle_beta   90.00
_cell.angle_gamma   90.00
#
_symmetry.space_group_name_H-M   'P 1'
#
loop_
_entity.id
_entity.type
_entity.pdbx_description
1 polymer ?
#
loop_
_entity_poly.entity_id
_entity_poly.type
_entity_poly.pdbx_seq_one_letter_code
_entity_poly.pdbx_strand_id
1 'polypeptide(L)' 'MFRYMESRHGFDMYVSSYNGELYTIQYNPELERIEQMRPINYTLSHLFHSFIEEKNNEKKRPFP' A
#
# COMPACT_ATOMS: atom_id res chain seq x y z
N MET A 1 2.45 -17.11 -5.93
CA MET A 1 2.94 -17.37 -4.54
C MET A 1 2.70 -16.11 -3.72
N PHE A 2 2.16 -16.23 -2.51
CA PHE A 2 1.87 -15.10 -1.63
C PHE A 2 3.12 -14.73 -0.83
N ARG A 3 3.42 -13.43 -0.73
CA ARG A 3 4.51 -12.90 0.09
C ARG A 3 3.91 -12.06 1.20
N TYR A 4 4.21 -12.40 2.44
CA TYR A 4 3.83 -11.59 3.59
C TYR A 4 4.56 -10.23 3.54
N MET A 5 3.86 -9.16 3.91
CA MET A 5 4.39 -7.80 3.96
C MET A 5 4.49 -7.30 5.40
N GLU A 6 3.35 -7.19 6.09
CA GLU A 6 3.25 -6.66 7.44
C GLU A 6 1.91 -7.07 8.08
N SER A 7 1.82 -6.96 9.41
CA SER A 7 0.56 -7.06 10.14
C SER A 7 0.22 -5.68 10.72
N ARG A 8 -1.01 -5.22 10.49
CA ARG A 8 -1.47 -3.90 10.95
C ARG A 8 -2.94 -3.94 11.35
N HIS A 9 -3.25 -3.40 12.53
CA HIS A 9 -4.62 -3.31 13.07
C HIS A 9 -5.37 -4.67 13.10
N GLY A 10 -4.67 -5.77 13.39
CA GLY A 10 -5.28 -7.10 13.44
C GLY A 10 -5.45 -7.78 12.07
N PHE A 11 -4.87 -7.21 11.00
CA PHE A 11 -4.87 -7.82 9.67
C PHE A 11 -3.46 -8.11 9.20
N ASP A 12 -3.29 -9.21 8.47
CA ASP A 12 -2.06 -9.55 7.77
C ASP A 12 -2.15 -9.13 6.31
N MET A 13 -1.10 -8.46 5.83
CA MET A 13 -1.00 -7.98 4.46
C MET A 13 -0.09 -8.91 3.66
N TYR A 14 -0.56 -9.34 2.49
CA TYR A 14 0.19 -10.15 1.55
C TYR A 14 0.22 -9.49 0.18
N VAL A 15 1.26 -9.77 -0.60
CA VAL A 15 1.34 -9.44 -2.03
C VAL A 15 1.44 -10.71 -2.87
N SER A 16 0.75 -10.75 -4.01
CA SER A 16 0.91 -11.82 -4.98
C SER A 16 0.75 -11.33 -6.41
N SER A 17 1.42 -12.01 -7.35
CA SER A 17 1.23 -11.81 -8.78
C SER A 17 0.21 -12.80 -9.32
N TYR A 18 -0.82 -12.32 -10.02
CA TYR A 18 -1.78 -13.14 -10.73
C TYR A 18 -2.03 -12.54 -12.12
N ASN A 19 -1.87 -13.35 -13.17
CA ASN A 19 -1.99 -12.91 -14.57
C ASN A 19 -1.12 -11.70 -14.95
N GLY A 20 0.08 -11.59 -14.37
CA GLY A 20 0.99 -10.46 -14.61
C GLY A 20 0.70 -9.21 -13.79
N GLU A 21 -0.44 -9.15 -13.11
CA GLU A 21 -0.83 -8.05 -12.22
C GLU A 21 -0.45 -8.38 -10.77
N LEU A 22 -0.01 -7.37 -10.02
CA LEU A 22 0.28 -7.50 -8.60
C LEU A 22 -0.94 -7.10 -7.77
N TYR A 23 -1.24 -7.90 -6.76
CA TYR A 23 -2.36 -7.69 -5.85
C TYR A 23 -1.89 -7.61 -4.41
N THR A 24 -2.47 -6.68 -3.66
CA THR A 24 -2.44 -6.68 -2.19
C THR A 24 -3.66 -7.40 -1.65
N ILE A 25 -3.43 -8.22 -0.62
CA ILE A 25 -4.45 -9.03 0.04
C ILE A 25 -4.40 -8.69 1.52
N GLN A 26 -5.56 -8.34 2.08
CA GLN A 26 -5.76 -8.11 3.49
C GLN A 26 -6.48 -9.32 4.07
N TYR A 27 -5.78 -10.06 4.91
CA TYR A 27 -6.24 -11.27 5.57
C TYR A 27 -6.54 -10.98 7.04
N ASN A 28 -7.66 -11.50 7.54
CA ASN A 28 -7.99 -11.48 8.95
C ASN A 28 -7.62 -12.84 9.57
N PRO A 29 -6.54 -12.93 10.37
CA PRO A 29 -6.13 -14.17 11.00
C PRO A 29 -7.08 -14.65 12.10
N GLU A 30 -7.83 -13.75 12.76
CA GLU A 30 -8.79 -14.15 13.81
C GLU A 30 -10.03 -14.84 13.24
N LEU A 31 -10.46 -14.42 12.04
CA LEU A 31 -11.63 -14.96 11.34
C LEU A 31 -11.26 -15.93 10.21
N GLU A 32 -9.97 -16.18 10.02
CA GLU A 32 -9.40 -17.01 8.94
C GLU A 32 -9.94 -16.70 7.53
N ARG A 33 -10.09 -15.40 7.19
CA ARG A 33 -10.69 -15.00 5.91
C ARG A 33 -10.03 -13.80 5.25
N ILE A 34 -10.16 -13.72 3.93
CA ILE A 34 -9.75 -12.55 3.15
C ILE A 34 -10.85 -11.50 3.24
N GLU A 35 -10.53 -10.34 3.82
CA GLU A 35 -11.45 -9.19 3.87
C GLU A 35 -11.38 -8.37 2.59
N GLN A 36 -10.20 -8.32 1.97
CA GLN A 36 -9.98 -7.48 0.81
C GLN A 36 -8.86 -7.99 -0.09
N MET A 37 -9.06 -7.84 -1.41
CA MET A 37 -8.03 -8.04 -2.42
C MET A 37 -8.13 -6.90 -3.44
N ARG A 38 -7.01 -6.23 -3.72
CA ARG A 38 -6.98 -5.10 -4.67
C ARG A 38 -5.73 -5.18 -5.55
N PRO A 39 -5.83 -4.82 -6.84
CA PRO A 39 -4.64 -4.63 -7.65
C PRO A 39 -3.81 -3.47 -7.10
N ILE A 40 -2.49 -3.59 -7.18
CA ILE A 40 -1.57 -2.51 -6.82
C ILE A 40 -1.66 -1.45 -7.90
N ASN A 41 -2.19 -0.29 -7.52
CA ASN A 41 -2.26 0.86 -8.41
C ASN A 41 -1.01 1.73 -8.25
N TYR A 42 -0.04 1.52 -9.15
CA TYR A 42 1.20 2.31 -9.18
C TYR A 42 0.96 3.79 -9.50
N THR A 43 -0.10 4.15 -10.22
CA THR A 43 -0.47 5.55 -10.49
C THR A 43 -0.82 6.27 -9.20
N LEU A 44 -1.61 5.64 -8.32
CA LEU A 44 -1.96 6.22 -7.02
C LEU A 44 -0.73 6.35 -6.12
N SER A 45 0.15 5.35 -6.13
CA SER A 45 1.43 5.42 -5.41
C SER A 45 2.29 6.59 -5.91
N HIS A 46 2.39 6.79 -7.23
CA HIS A 46 3.13 7.90 -7.81
C HIS A 46 2.54 9.26 -7.43
N LEU A 47 1.21 9.43 -7.54
CA LEU A 47 0.52 10.65 -7.11
C LEU A 47 0.76 10.96 -5.63
N PHE A 48 0.75 9.92 -4.79
CA PHE A 48 1.02 10.07 -3.36
C PHE A 48 2.47 10.48 -3.09
N HIS A 49 3.43 9.90 -3.81
CA HIS A 49 4.84 10.32 -3.73
C HIS A 49 5.02 11.79 -4.13
N SER A 50 4.44 12.22 -5.26
CA SER A 50 4.49 13.63 -5.70
C SER A 50 3.90 14.58 -4.65
N PHE A 51 2.77 14.20 -4.03
CA PHE A 51 2.16 14.98 -2.94
C PHE A 51 3.10 15.13 -1.73
N ILE A 52 3.77 14.04 -1.31
CA ILE A 52 4.71 14.08 -0.18
C ILE A 52 5.93 14.95 -0.51
N GLU A 53 6.45 14.86 -1.74
CA GLU A 53 7.55 15.71 -2.21
C GLU A 53 7.18 17.20 -2.22
N GLU A 54 5.99 17.54 -2.74
CA GLU A 54 5.47 18.91 -2.71
C GLU A 54 5.38 19.44 -1.28
N LYS A 55 4.80 18.66 -0.35
CA LYS A 55 4.69 19.06 1.07
C LYS A 55 6.04 19.22 1.74
N ASN A 56 7.01 18.40 1.41
CA ASN A 56 8.37 18.52 1.94
C ASN A 56 9.09 19.76 1.39
N ASN A 57 8.83 20.12 0.12
CA ASN A 57 9.39 21.32 -0.49
C ASN A 57 8.74 22.60 0.04
N GLU A 58 7.44 22.59 0.36
CA GLU A 58 6.76 23.70 1.05
C GLU A 58 7.38 23.97 2.44
N LYS A 59 7.67 22.92 3.22
CA LYS A 59 8.31 23.04 4.55
C LYS A 59 9.74 23.57 4.51
N LYS A 60 10.42 23.46 3.36
CA LYS A 60 11.83 23.88 3.18
C LYS A 60 11.97 25.32 2.67
N ARG A 61 10.87 26.02 2.34
CA ARG A 61 10.97 27.44 1.94
C ARG A 61 11.25 28.29 3.18
N PRO A 62 12.41 28.97 3.27
CA PRO A 62 12.57 29.99 4.30
C PRO A 62 11.57 31.11 4.02
N PHE A 63 10.95 31.63 5.07
CA PHE A 63 10.12 32.84 4.97
C PHE A 63 10.96 34.00 4.39
N PRO A 64 10.36 34.87 3.56
CA PRO A 64 11.04 36.07 3.05
C PRO A 64 11.43 37.04 4.18
#